data_AF-W6VXR4-F1
#
_entry.id   AF-W6VXR4-F1
#
_cell.length_a   1.000
_cell.length_b   1.000
_cell.length_c   1.000
_cell.angle_alpha   90.00
_cell.angle_beta   90.00
_cell.angle_gamma   90.00
#
_symmetry.space_group_name_H-M   'P 1'
#
loop_
_entity.id
_entity.type
_entity.pdbx_description
1 polymer ?
#
loop_
_entity_poly.entity_id
_entity_poly.type
_entity_poly.pdbx_seq_one_letter_code
_entity_poly.pdbx_strand_id
1 'polypeptide(L)'
;MHTQSACGYLGLPHGRHILVRFPRSFPVRRCAMSLAYYARNVASGERSRRRMMRAGVTMKGQKLWDDTERQVLMDCRGDYVAMRKRLRHRTKHAIFGECAKLGIRKSIHVWSAAEVSKLRKMYPKASIEEISSAFPHSAWVNIRQVARYHGFRRASTLSYKLTGIPALDDVRRRCREIGWSMADLDKAARTGRYFRRAGWIGKRINHRALGRAIEALDGVIQAQWNEE
;
A
#
# COMPACT_ATOMS: atom_id res chain seq x y z
N MET A 1 -52.59 47.10 -18.30
CA MET A 1 -52.01 47.21 -19.66
C MET A 1 -51.22 45.95 -19.94
N HIS A 2 -51.61 45.23 -21.00
CA HIS A 2 -50.91 44.23 -21.84
C HIS A 2 -49.86 43.29 -21.21
N THR A 3 -49.80 41.96 -21.43
CA THR A 3 -50.43 41.05 -22.41
C THR A 3 -50.05 39.60 -22.05
N GLN A 4 -51.03 38.69 -22.14
CA GLN A 4 -51.03 37.36 -22.78
C GLN A 4 -50.04 36.22 -22.44
N SER A 5 -50.65 35.04 -22.26
CA SER A 5 -50.33 33.70 -22.82
C SER A 5 -48.97 33.04 -22.50
N ALA A 6 -48.87 31.73 -22.25
CA ALA A 6 -49.65 30.65 -22.84
C ALA A 6 -49.79 29.45 -21.90
N CYS A 7 -51.00 28.89 -21.92
CA CYS A 7 -51.31 27.52 -21.56
C CYS A 7 -50.68 26.59 -22.59
N GLY A 8 -50.03 25.51 -22.14
CA GLY A 8 -49.46 24.48 -23.00
C GLY A 8 -49.58 23.12 -22.32
N TYR A 9 -50.81 22.59 -22.31
CA TYR A 9 -51.05 21.17 -22.08
C TYR A 9 -50.72 20.40 -23.36
N LEU A 10 -49.70 19.54 -23.31
CA LEU A 10 -49.58 18.40 -24.23
C LEU A 10 -50.01 17.15 -23.48
N GLY A 11 -51.04 16.51 -24.01
CA GLY A 11 -51.64 15.31 -23.47
C GLY A 11 -50.93 14.02 -23.90
N LEU A 12 -50.83 13.11 -22.91
CA LEU A 12 -50.98 11.64 -22.97
C LEU A 12 -49.92 10.82 -23.74
N PRO A 13 -49.78 9.49 -23.52
CA PRO A 13 -50.37 8.60 -22.49
C PRO A 13 -49.36 7.67 -21.78
N HIS A 14 -49.78 7.12 -20.64
CA HIS A 14 -49.37 5.80 -20.09
C HIS A 14 -47.87 5.55 -19.84
N GLY A 15 -47.43 5.83 -18.61
CA GLY A 15 -46.14 5.35 -18.13
C GLY A 15 -45.98 5.56 -16.63
N ARG A 16 -46.56 4.64 -15.83
CA ARG A 16 -46.29 4.39 -14.40
C ARG A 16 -45.66 5.56 -13.64
N HIS A 17 -46.47 6.33 -12.93
CA HIS A 17 -46.00 7.20 -11.85
C HIS A 17 -45.33 6.34 -10.77
N ILE A 18 -44.01 6.18 -10.86
CA ILE A 18 -43.21 5.77 -9.71
C ILE A 18 -43.21 7.00 -8.79
N LEU A 19 -44.09 6.98 -7.80
CA LEU A 19 -43.97 7.80 -6.61
C LEU A 19 -42.60 7.51 -5.99
N VAL A 20 -41.59 8.29 -6.37
CA VAL A 20 -40.34 8.37 -5.62
C VAL A 20 -40.72 9.09 -4.33
N ARG A 21 -41.16 8.31 -3.35
CA ARG A 21 -41.24 8.72 -1.96
C ARG A 21 -39.82 9.10 -1.57
N PHE A 22 -39.49 10.39 -1.64
CA PHE A 22 -38.32 10.91 -0.95
C PHE A 22 -38.43 10.42 0.50
N PRO A 23 -37.44 9.66 1.01
CA PRO A 23 -37.47 9.22 2.38
C PRO A 23 -37.59 10.49 3.24
N ARG A 24 -38.66 10.55 4.02
CA ARG A 24 -38.84 11.53 5.09
C ARG A 24 -37.48 11.69 5.75
N SER A 25 -37.00 12.93 5.78
CA SER A 25 -35.81 13.36 6.48
C SER A 25 -35.76 12.62 7.81
N PHE A 26 -34.93 11.58 7.89
CA PHE A 26 -34.69 10.92 9.17
C PHE A 26 -34.12 12.01 10.05
N PRO A 27 -34.74 12.34 11.20
CA PRO A 27 -34.10 13.23 12.13
C PRO A 27 -32.80 12.55 12.51
N VAL A 28 -31.69 13.11 12.03
CA VAL A 28 -30.36 12.75 12.51
C VAL A 28 -30.42 13.10 13.99
N ARG A 29 -30.71 12.11 14.83
CA ARG A 29 -30.55 12.21 16.27
C ARG A 29 -29.07 12.53 16.46
N ARG A 30 -28.75 13.81 16.57
CA ARG A 30 -27.53 14.25 17.24
C ARG A 30 -27.67 13.73 18.65
N CYS A 31 -27.17 12.53 18.90
CA CYS A 31 -26.90 12.03 20.24
C CYS A 31 -25.80 12.93 20.80
N ALA A 32 -26.19 14.10 21.29
CA ALA A 32 -25.35 14.93 22.11
C ALA A 32 -25.09 14.11 23.38
N MET A 33 -23.90 13.50 23.46
CA MET A 33 -23.45 12.84 24.67
C MET A 33 -23.50 13.86 25.81
N SER A 34 -24.32 13.60 26.82
CA SER A 34 -24.53 14.56 27.91
C SER A 34 -23.25 14.70 28.75
N LEU A 35 -23.04 15.87 29.33
CA LEU A 35 -21.94 16.11 30.28
C LEU A 35 -21.94 15.06 31.42
N ALA A 36 -23.13 14.65 31.86
CA ALA A 36 -23.31 13.59 32.85
C ALA A 36 -22.79 12.21 32.37
N TYR A 37 -22.82 11.92 31.06
CA TYR A 37 -22.22 10.70 30.51
C TYR A 37 -20.68 10.77 30.56
N TYR A 38 -20.08 11.91 30.19
CA TYR A 38 -18.64 12.11 30.31
C TYR A 38 -18.16 12.05 31.77
N ALA A 39 -18.87 12.71 32.69
CA ALA A 39 -18.55 12.70 34.11
C ALA A 39 -18.58 11.27 34.70
N ARG A 40 -19.60 10.47 34.34
CA ARG A 40 -19.68 9.06 34.75
C ARG A 40 -18.51 8.22 34.22
N ASN A 41 -18.10 8.45 32.97
CA ASN A 41 -16.95 7.76 32.38
C ASN A 41 -15.63 8.14 33.05
N VAL A 42 -15.45 9.41 33.40
CA VAL A 42 -14.29 9.88 34.16
C VAL A 42 -14.24 9.22 35.54
N ALA A 43 -15.34 9.26 36.30
CA ALA A 43 -15.42 8.66 37.63
C ALA A 43 -15.18 7.13 37.60
N SER A 44 -15.72 6.45 36.59
CA SER A 44 -15.47 5.01 36.38
C SER A 44 -14.00 4.73 36.04
N GLY A 45 -13.39 5.57 35.20
CA GLY A 45 -11.97 5.52 34.88
C GLY A 45 -11.08 5.73 36.11
N GLU A 46 -11.40 6.69 36.97
CA GLU A 46 -10.68 6.94 38.22
C GLU A 46 -10.75 5.75 39.18
N ARG A 47 -11.94 5.17 39.39
CA ARG A 47 -12.09 3.95 40.21
C ARG A 47 -11.20 2.82 39.69
N SER A 48 -11.15 2.66 38.37
CA SER A 48 -10.30 1.66 37.72
C SER A 48 -8.80 1.95 37.95
N ARG A 49 -8.37 3.22 37.83
CA ARG A 49 -6.98 3.63 38.15
C ARG A 49 -6.64 3.36 39.62
N ARG A 50 -7.50 3.73 40.57
CA ARG A 50 -7.29 3.47 42.00
C ARG A 50 -7.16 1.98 42.31
N ARG A 51 -7.94 1.13 41.62
CA ARG A 51 -7.81 -0.34 41.74
C ARG A 51 -6.48 -0.83 41.20
N MET A 52 -6.06 -0.36 40.02
CA MET A 52 -4.78 -0.76 39.42
C MET A 52 -3.59 -0.32 40.29
N MET A 53 -3.60 0.91 40.82
CA MET A 53 -2.53 1.39 41.71
C MET A 53 -2.43 0.56 42.99
N ARG A 54 -3.57 0.24 43.63
CA ARG A 54 -3.59 -0.63 44.82
C ARG A 54 -3.09 -2.05 44.55
N ALA A 55 -3.43 -2.61 43.39
CA ALA A 55 -3.04 -3.97 43.03
C ALA A 55 -1.63 -4.05 42.42
N GLY A 56 -1.01 -2.93 42.03
CA GLY A 56 0.27 -2.91 41.31
C GLY A 56 0.21 -3.54 39.91
N VAL A 57 -0.98 -3.87 39.42
CA VAL A 57 -1.22 -4.56 38.14
C VAL A 57 -2.36 -3.90 37.36
N THR A 58 -2.29 -4.01 36.05
CA THR A 58 -3.39 -3.68 35.15
C THR A 58 -4.56 -4.67 35.35
N MET A 59 -5.75 -4.32 34.84
CA MET A 59 -6.91 -5.23 34.87
C MET A 59 -6.65 -6.59 34.18
N LYS A 60 -5.64 -6.66 33.30
CA LYS A 60 -5.21 -7.89 32.62
C LYS A 60 -4.09 -8.65 33.36
N GLY A 61 -3.77 -8.25 34.60
CA GLY A 61 -2.73 -8.88 35.43
C GLY A 61 -1.29 -8.48 35.09
N GLN A 62 -1.06 -7.53 34.18
CA GLN A 62 0.30 -7.08 33.85
C GLN A 62 0.81 -6.08 34.89
N LYS A 63 2.03 -6.24 35.40
CA LYS A 63 2.66 -5.34 36.37
C LYS A 63 2.65 -3.88 35.87
N LEU A 64 2.30 -2.93 36.73
CA LEU A 64 2.44 -1.50 36.43
C LEU A 64 3.91 -1.10 36.31
N TRP A 65 4.19 -0.02 35.60
CA TRP A 65 5.55 0.51 35.47
C TRP A 65 5.98 1.19 36.76
N ASP A 66 7.09 0.73 37.32
CA ASP A 66 7.73 1.32 38.48
C ASP A 66 8.62 2.51 38.07
N ASP A 67 8.86 3.43 38.99
CA ASP A 67 9.70 4.61 38.75
C ASP A 67 11.16 4.23 38.54
N THR A 68 11.62 3.16 39.20
CA THR A 68 12.95 2.57 38.95
C THR A 68 13.09 2.05 37.53
N GLU A 69 12.04 1.39 37.00
CA GLU A 69 12.01 0.92 35.61
C GLU A 69 12.03 2.09 34.63
N ARG A 70 11.29 3.17 34.92
CA ARG A 70 11.29 4.40 34.10
C ARG A 70 12.67 5.05 34.12
N GLN A 71 13.36 5.06 35.26
CA GLN A 71 14.71 5.59 35.35
C GLN A 71 15.67 4.81 34.44
N VAL A 72 15.58 3.48 34.43
CA VAL A 72 16.35 2.63 33.51
C VAL A 72 16.08 2.98 32.03
N LEU A 73 14.84 3.34 31.68
CA LEU A 73 14.51 3.79 30.32
C LEU A 73 15.13 5.14 29.98
N MET A 74 15.21 6.05 30.96
CA MET A 74 15.87 7.36 30.80
C MET A 74 17.38 7.19 30.64
N ASP A 75 18.01 6.36 31.48
CA ASP A 75 19.47 6.14 31.46
C ASP A 75 19.94 5.50 30.16
N CYS A 76 19.18 4.54 29.62
CA CYS A 76 19.54 3.81 28.39
C CYS A 76 18.97 4.45 27.12
N ARG A 77 18.66 5.75 27.13
CA ARG A 77 17.97 6.46 26.02
C ARG A 77 18.55 6.10 24.64
N GLY A 78 17.72 5.49 23.80
CA GLY A 78 18.06 5.14 22.42
C GLY A 78 18.69 3.76 22.22
N ASP A 79 19.15 3.08 23.28
CA ASP A 79 19.66 1.70 23.23
C ASP A 79 18.62 0.69 23.77
N TYR A 80 17.77 0.23 22.85
CA TYR A 80 16.76 -0.78 23.16
C TYR A 80 17.33 -2.15 23.52
N VAL A 81 18.58 -2.45 23.15
CA VAL A 81 19.23 -3.72 23.49
C VAL A 81 19.62 -3.68 24.96
N ALA A 82 20.24 -2.58 25.42
CA ALA A 82 20.53 -2.37 26.83
C ALA A 82 19.26 -2.36 27.70
N MET A 83 18.20 -1.66 27.27
CA MET A 83 16.91 -1.66 27.96
C MET A 83 16.36 -3.07 28.14
N ARG A 84 16.40 -3.90 27.09
CA ARG A 84 15.91 -5.27 27.14
C ARG A 84 16.74 -6.18 28.04
N LYS A 85 18.06 -5.93 28.14
CA LYS A 85 18.95 -6.68 29.05
C LYS A 85 18.68 -6.36 30.52
N ARG A 86 18.36 -5.11 30.84
CA ARG A 86 18.05 -4.66 32.21
C ARG A 86 16.60 -4.99 32.61
N LEU A 87 15.65 -4.92 31.69
CA LEU A 87 14.23 -5.20 31.92
C LEU A 87 13.79 -6.55 31.32
N ARG A 88 14.40 -7.65 31.77
CA ARG A 88 14.19 -9.00 31.18
C ARG A 88 12.76 -9.52 31.30
N HIS A 89 12.04 -9.09 32.33
CA HIS A 89 10.64 -9.44 32.59
C HIS A 89 9.66 -8.63 31.73
N ARG A 90 10.12 -7.60 31.00
CA ARG A 90 9.28 -6.79 30.11
C ARG A 90 9.45 -7.20 28.66
N THR A 91 8.34 -7.25 27.93
CA THR A 91 8.38 -7.50 26.49
C THR A 91 8.93 -6.29 25.75
N LYS A 92 9.52 -6.53 24.57
CA LYS A 92 9.99 -5.46 23.68
C LYS A 92 8.88 -4.42 23.42
N HIS A 93 7.66 -4.86 23.13
CA HIS A 93 6.54 -3.95 22.86
C HIS A 93 6.17 -3.08 24.07
N ALA A 94 6.24 -3.62 25.29
CA ALA A 94 6.00 -2.85 26.50
C ALA A 94 7.03 -1.71 26.65
N ILE A 95 8.32 -2.03 26.48
CA ILE A 95 9.41 -1.04 26.52
C ILE A 95 9.19 0.06 25.47
N PHE A 96 8.89 -0.32 24.23
CA PHE A 96 8.64 0.64 23.15
C PHE A 96 7.42 1.53 23.43
N GLY A 97 6.35 0.96 23.97
CA GLY A 97 5.14 1.70 24.35
C GLY A 97 5.41 2.71 25.46
N GLU A 98 6.20 2.33 26.47
CA GLU A 98 6.52 3.23 27.58
C GLU A 98 7.50 4.33 27.16
N CYS A 99 8.53 4.01 26.37
CA CYS A 99 9.41 5.02 25.78
C CYS A 99 8.66 6.03 24.91
N ALA A 100 7.57 5.60 24.24
CA ALA A 100 6.72 6.51 23.48
C ALA A 100 5.92 7.45 24.39
N LYS A 101 5.37 6.95 25.51
CA LYS A 101 4.67 7.79 26.50
C LYS A 101 5.61 8.80 27.18
N LEU A 102 6.85 8.40 27.42
CA LEU A 102 7.88 9.25 28.01
C LEU A 102 8.52 10.22 26.99
N GLY A 103 8.17 10.15 25.70
CA GLY A 103 8.76 11.02 24.68
C GLY A 103 10.23 10.74 24.34
N ILE A 104 10.77 9.60 24.77
CA ILE A 104 12.18 9.21 24.58
C ILE A 104 12.41 8.60 23.19
N ARG A 105 11.34 8.13 22.54
CA ARG A 105 11.40 7.48 21.24
C ARG A 105 12.03 8.41 20.19
N LYS A 106 12.84 7.82 19.30
CA LYS A 106 13.33 8.52 18.11
C LYS A 106 12.14 9.03 17.30
N SER A 107 12.14 10.33 17.00
CA SER A 107 11.14 10.92 16.10
C SER A 107 11.18 10.20 14.76
N ILE A 108 10.01 9.81 14.26
CA ILE A 108 9.86 9.21 12.94
C ILE A 108 9.44 10.33 12.00
N HIS A 109 10.18 10.51 10.91
CA HIS A 109 9.80 11.45 9.87
C HIS A 109 8.44 11.07 9.28
N VAL A 110 7.51 12.01 9.30
CA VAL A 110 6.19 11.86 8.69
C VAL A 110 6.24 12.42 7.28
N TRP A 111 5.95 11.58 6.29
CA TRP A 111 5.97 11.98 4.89
C TRP A 111 4.81 12.92 4.57
N SER A 112 5.14 14.11 4.08
CA SER A 112 4.19 15.08 3.57
C SER A 112 3.70 14.72 2.16
N ALA A 113 2.54 15.24 1.78
CA ALA A 113 2.00 15.04 0.43
C ALA A 113 2.91 15.59 -0.68
N ALA A 114 3.64 16.68 -0.38
CA ALA A 114 4.61 17.27 -1.30
C ALA A 114 5.81 16.34 -1.54
N GLU A 115 6.34 15.73 -0.48
CA GLU A 115 7.44 14.75 -0.57
C GLU A 115 7.03 13.50 -1.34
N VAL A 116 5.83 12.97 -1.08
CA VAL A 116 5.28 11.83 -1.83
C VAL A 116 5.11 12.18 -3.30
N SER A 117 4.65 13.40 -3.61
CA SER A 117 4.51 13.88 -4.99
C SER A 117 5.86 14.03 -5.70
N LYS A 118 6.89 14.51 -4.98
CA LYS A 118 8.26 14.61 -5.48
C LYS A 118 8.83 13.21 -5.73
N LEU A 119 8.64 12.28 -4.78
CA LEU A 119 9.06 10.88 -4.90
C LEU A 119 8.40 10.22 -6.12
N ARG A 120 7.10 10.41 -6.32
CA ARG A 120 6.36 9.87 -7.48
C ARG A 120 7.01 10.24 -8.82
N LYS A 121 7.47 11.49 -8.97
CA LYS A 121 8.09 11.99 -10.20
C LYS A 121 9.50 11.43 -10.41
N MET A 122 10.30 11.38 -9.34
CA MET A 122 11.71 10.96 -9.42
C MET A 122 11.88 9.43 -9.45
N TYR A 123 11.09 8.69 -8.66
CA TYR A 123 11.28 7.26 -8.42
C TYR A 123 11.35 6.38 -9.68
N PRO A 124 10.58 6.64 -10.75
CA PRO A 124 10.68 5.86 -11.98
C PRO A 124 12.01 6.01 -12.72
N LYS A 125 12.62 7.20 -12.72
CA LYS A 125 13.75 7.55 -13.62
C LYS A 125 15.08 7.74 -12.89
N ALA A 126 15.03 8.32 -11.69
CA ALA A 126 16.21 8.76 -10.95
C ALA A 126 17.01 7.57 -10.37
N SER A 127 18.31 7.78 -10.18
CA SER A 127 19.21 6.82 -9.53
C SER A 127 18.93 6.73 -8.02
N ILE A 128 19.50 5.71 -7.36
CA ILE A 128 19.32 5.55 -5.90
C ILE A 128 19.96 6.73 -5.16
N GLU A 129 21.11 7.19 -5.65
CA GLU A 129 21.88 8.29 -5.08
C GLU A 129 21.14 9.61 -5.21
N GLU A 130 20.60 9.91 -6.39
CA GLU A 130 19.79 11.11 -6.63
C GLU A 130 18.56 11.17 -5.71
N ILE A 131 17.87 10.04 -5.54
CA ILE A 131 16.71 9.96 -4.65
C ILE A 131 17.15 10.13 -3.19
N SER A 132 18.28 9.55 -2.79
CA SER A 132 18.78 9.65 -1.41
C SER A 132 19.23 11.07 -1.09
N SER A 133 19.90 11.76 -2.02
CA SER A 133 20.28 13.16 -1.90
C SER A 133 19.06 14.10 -1.86
N ALA A 134 17.98 13.75 -2.57
CA ALA A 134 16.74 14.53 -2.54
C ALA A 134 15.94 14.40 -1.23
N PHE A 135 16.21 13.37 -0.42
CA PHE A 135 15.54 13.09 0.87
C PHE A 135 16.56 12.71 1.96
N PRO A 136 17.43 13.64 2.41
CA PRO A 136 18.53 13.34 3.33
C PRO A 136 18.06 12.91 4.73
N HIS A 137 16.83 13.24 5.11
CA HIS A 137 16.22 12.89 6.39
C HIS A 137 15.73 11.42 6.44
N SER A 138 15.65 10.73 5.31
CA SER A 138 15.14 9.35 5.22
C SER A 138 16.19 8.40 4.65
N ALA A 139 16.44 7.29 5.35
CA ALA A 139 17.25 6.21 4.79
C ALA A 139 16.56 5.59 3.57
N TRP A 140 17.35 5.11 2.60
CA TRP A 140 16.86 4.45 1.38
C TRP A 140 15.81 3.36 1.64
N VAL A 141 15.99 2.58 2.72
CA VAL A 141 15.04 1.53 3.12
C VAL A 141 13.65 2.12 3.40
N ASN A 142 13.58 3.26 4.08
CA ASN A 142 12.32 3.96 4.38
C ASN A 142 11.68 4.49 3.08
N ILE A 143 12.49 5.14 2.22
CA ILE A 143 12.04 5.65 0.92
C ILE A 143 11.45 4.51 0.07
N ARG A 144 12.11 3.36 0.02
CA ARG A 144 11.63 2.17 -0.68
C ARG A 144 10.31 1.64 -0.11
N GLN A 145 10.15 1.65 1.21
CA GLN A 145 8.89 1.23 1.84
C GLN A 145 7.74 2.17 1.49
N VAL A 146 7.96 3.49 1.54
CA VAL A 146 6.97 4.49 1.15
C VAL A 146 6.61 4.38 -0.32
N ALA A 147 7.60 4.18 -1.20
CA ALA A 147 7.34 3.95 -2.63
C ALA A 147 6.47 2.71 -2.84
N ARG A 148 6.73 1.60 -2.13
CA ARG A 148 5.91 0.38 -2.20
C ARG A 148 4.50 0.59 -1.68
N TYR A 149 4.35 1.31 -0.56
CA TYR A 149 3.05 1.64 0.03
C TYR A 149 2.18 2.43 -0.95
N HIS A 150 2.76 3.40 -1.65
CA HIS A 150 2.06 4.18 -2.69
C HIS A 150 2.06 3.52 -4.09
N GLY A 151 2.62 2.31 -4.23
CA GLY A 151 2.64 1.58 -5.50
C GLY A 151 3.57 2.14 -6.57
N PHE A 152 4.50 3.04 -6.23
CA PHE A 152 5.48 3.55 -7.17
C PHE A 152 6.47 2.46 -7.55
N ARG A 153 6.68 2.27 -8.85
CA ARG A 153 7.62 1.31 -9.40
C ARG A 153 8.71 2.05 -10.14
N ARG A 154 9.95 1.56 -10.03
CA ARG A 154 11.05 2.05 -10.88
C ARG A 154 10.74 1.62 -12.31
N ALA A 155 11.06 2.46 -13.30
CA ALA A 155 11.08 2.01 -14.67
C ALA A 155 12.09 0.87 -14.73
N SER A 156 11.62 -0.34 -15.04
CA SER A 156 12.56 -1.45 -15.21
C SER A 156 13.42 -1.09 -16.41
N THR A 157 14.74 -1.01 -16.22
CA THR A 157 15.72 -0.92 -17.29
C THR A 157 15.59 -2.20 -18.11
N LEU A 158 14.67 -2.19 -19.07
CA LEU A 158 14.06 -3.38 -19.69
C LEU A 158 14.98 -3.91 -20.79
N SER A 159 16.15 -4.39 -20.38
CA SER A 159 16.89 -5.40 -21.12
C SER A 159 16.43 -6.76 -20.61
N TYR A 160 15.59 -7.45 -21.38
CA TYR A 160 15.35 -8.86 -21.10
C TYR A 160 16.68 -9.60 -21.29
N LYS A 161 17.14 -10.33 -20.27
CA LYS A 161 18.31 -11.18 -20.39
C LYS A 161 18.08 -12.15 -21.55
N LEU A 162 18.95 -12.11 -22.55
CA LEU A 162 18.93 -13.06 -23.66
C LEU A 162 19.06 -14.47 -23.10
N THR A 163 18.22 -15.35 -23.61
CA THR A 163 18.04 -16.73 -23.19
C THR A 163 19.01 -17.68 -23.91
N GLY A 164 19.69 -17.20 -24.96
CA GLY A 164 20.57 -18.01 -25.80
C GLY A 164 19.80 -18.86 -26.83
N ILE A 165 18.47 -18.70 -26.89
CA ILE A 165 17.61 -19.39 -27.84
C ILE A 165 17.14 -18.32 -28.85
N PRO A 166 17.60 -18.37 -30.11
CA PRO A 166 17.37 -17.30 -31.08
C PRO A 166 15.90 -16.88 -31.20
N ALA A 167 14.99 -17.84 -31.38
CA ALA A 167 13.56 -17.54 -31.56
C ALA A 167 12.90 -16.87 -30.33
N LEU A 168 13.32 -17.21 -29.11
CA LEU A 168 12.82 -16.56 -27.89
C LEU A 168 13.45 -15.17 -27.70
N ASP A 169 14.72 -15.03 -28.09
CA ASP A 169 15.46 -13.78 -27.99
C ASP A 169 14.92 -12.72 -28.96
N ASP A 170 14.50 -13.14 -30.16
CA ASP A 170 13.86 -12.26 -31.14
C ASP A 170 12.48 -11.80 -30.67
N VAL A 171 11.64 -12.70 -30.14
CA VAL A 171 10.35 -12.34 -29.51
C VAL A 171 10.56 -11.34 -28.37
N ARG A 172 11.59 -11.55 -27.55
CA ARG A 172 11.94 -10.64 -26.44
C ARG A 172 12.44 -9.28 -26.93
N ARG A 173 13.23 -9.24 -28.00
CA ARG A 173 13.66 -8.00 -28.66
C ARG A 173 12.48 -7.22 -29.20
N ARG A 174 11.56 -7.91 -29.92
CA ARG A 174 10.37 -7.28 -30.48
C ARG A 174 9.41 -6.75 -29.41
N CYS A 175 9.21 -7.50 -28.33
CA CYS A 175 8.44 -7.01 -27.17
C CYS A 175 9.03 -5.73 -26.58
N ARG A 176 10.36 -5.60 -26.57
CA ARG A 176 11.03 -4.39 -26.09
C ARG A 176 10.77 -3.20 -27.01
N GLU A 177 10.85 -3.39 -28.32
CA GLU A 177 10.58 -2.33 -29.31
C GLU A 177 9.17 -1.76 -29.17
N ILE A 178 8.19 -2.64 -28.91
CA ILE A 178 6.77 -2.26 -28.74
C ILE A 178 6.51 -1.75 -27.31
N GLY A 179 7.44 -1.95 -26.37
CA GLY A 179 7.29 -1.58 -24.96
C GLY A 179 6.38 -2.51 -24.15
N TRP A 180 6.13 -3.73 -24.63
CA TRP A 180 5.31 -4.72 -23.96
C TRP A 180 6.08 -5.46 -22.86
N SER A 181 5.41 -5.68 -21.72
CA SER A 181 5.91 -6.60 -20.71
C SER A 181 5.67 -8.05 -21.13
N MET A 182 6.47 -8.99 -20.64
CA MET A 182 6.21 -10.44 -20.85
C MET A 182 4.82 -10.86 -20.34
N ALA A 183 4.24 -10.14 -19.37
CA ALA A 183 2.88 -10.39 -18.89
C ALA A 183 1.83 -9.90 -19.90
N ASP A 184 2.11 -8.82 -20.62
CA ASP A 184 1.25 -8.32 -21.69
C ASP A 184 1.31 -9.26 -22.90
N LEU A 185 2.50 -9.78 -23.24
CA LEU A 185 2.65 -10.84 -24.25
C LEU A 185 1.84 -12.09 -23.91
N ASP A 186 1.92 -12.57 -22.67
CA ASP A 186 1.13 -13.74 -22.23
C ASP A 186 -0.39 -13.51 -22.35
N LYS A 187 -0.84 -12.26 -22.18
CA LYS A 187 -2.24 -11.85 -22.33
C LYS A 187 -2.65 -11.78 -23.80
N ALA A 188 -1.80 -11.21 -24.65
CA ALA A 188 -2.02 -11.12 -26.09
C ALA A 188 -2.03 -12.51 -26.76
N ALA A 189 -1.01 -13.33 -26.47
CA ALA A 189 -0.83 -14.66 -27.04
C ALA A 189 -1.75 -15.74 -26.39
N ARG A 190 -2.51 -15.39 -25.35
CA ARG A 190 -3.35 -16.32 -24.55
C ARG A 190 -2.58 -17.56 -24.08
N THR A 191 -1.30 -17.38 -23.73
CA THR A 191 -0.40 -18.42 -23.22
C THR A 191 -0.40 -18.50 -21.69
N GLY A 192 -1.12 -17.59 -21.04
CA GLY A 192 -1.40 -17.61 -19.60
C GLY A 192 -0.25 -17.04 -18.78
N ARG A 193 0.75 -17.86 -18.44
CA ARG A 193 1.91 -17.45 -17.61
C ARG A 193 3.24 -17.95 -18.16
N TYR A 194 3.27 -18.39 -19.42
CA TYR A 194 4.42 -19.06 -20.01
C TYR A 194 5.63 -18.13 -20.10
N PHE A 195 5.45 -16.94 -20.68
CA PHE A 195 6.52 -15.95 -20.84
C PHE A 195 6.85 -15.25 -19.53
N ARG A 196 5.85 -14.96 -18.71
CA ARG A 196 6.02 -14.34 -17.39
C ARG A 196 6.83 -15.20 -16.42
N ARG A 197 6.68 -16.52 -16.45
CA ARG A 197 7.39 -17.45 -15.55
C ARG A 197 8.62 -18.11 -16.19
N ALA A 198 8.97 -17.74 -17.42
CA ALA A 198 10.03 -18.39 -18.19
C ALA A 198 9.85 -19.92 -18.23
N GLY A 199 8.68 -20.37 -18.69
CA GLY A 199 8.26 -21.79 -18.66
C GLY A 199 9.13 -22.74 -19.50
N TRP A 200 10.12 -22.24 -20.24
CA TRP A 200 11.15 -23.02 -20.94
C TRP A 200 12.36 -23.36 -20.07
N ILE A 201 12.56 -22.72 -18.92
CA ILE A 201 13.70 -23.03 -18.04
C ILE A 201 13.49 -24.43 -17.45
N GLY A 202 14.41 -25.35 -17.75
CA GLY A 202 14.38 -26.74 -17.28
C GLY A 202 13.32 -27.62 -17.95
N LYS A 203 12.70 -27.17 -19.05
CA LYS A 203 11.65 -27.91 -19.78
C LYS A 203 11.83 -27.77 -21.30
N ARG A 204 11.19 -28.65 -22.06
CA ARG A 204 11.11 -28.51 -23.52
C ARG A 204 10.34 -27.24 -23.88
N ILE A 205 10.79 -26.56 -24.93
CA ILE A 205 10.17 -25.33 -25.44
C ILE A 205 8.77 -25.66 -25.97
N ASN A 206 7.79 -24.86 -25.61
CA ASN A 206 6.44 -25.04 -26.10
C ASN A 206 6.28 -24.27 -27.42
N HIS A 207 6.47 -24.97 -28.53
CA HIS A 207 6.38 -24.40 -29.87
C HIS A 207 5.01 -23.75 -30.16
N ARG A 208 3.93 -24.26 -29.56
CA ARG A 208 2.59 -23.64 -29.68
C ARG A 208 2.52 -22.29 -28.99
N ALA A 209 3.12 -22.16 -27.81
CA ALA A 209 3.16 -20.90 -27.10
C ALA A 209 4.04 -19.88 -27.83
N LEU A 210 5.15 -20.34 -28.40
CA LEU A 210 6.04 -19.52 -29.22
C LEU A 210 5.35 -19.03 -30.50
N GLY A 211 4.68 -19.91 -31.23
CA GLY A 211 3.98 -19.53 -32.46
C GLY A 211 2.89 -18.48 -32.23
N ARG A 212 2.08 -18.66 -31.17
CA ARG A 212 1.07 -17.65 -30.78
C ARG A 212 1.67 -16.31 -30.37
N ALA A 213 2.86 -16.32 -29.78
CA ALA A 213 3.55 -15.09 -29.42
C ALA A 213 4.09 -14.37 -30.65
N ILE A 214 4.59 -15.11 -31.65
CA ILE A 214 5.04 -14.56 -32.93
C ILE A 214 3.86 -13.95 -33.67
N GLU A 215 2.73 -14.66 -33.77
CA GLU A 215 1.49 -14.14 -34.36
C GLU A 215 0.98 -12.88 -33.64
N ALA A 216 0.99 -12.86 -32.30
CA ALA A 216 0.57 -11.70 -31.51
C ALA A 216 1.50 -10.48 -31.63
N LEU A 217 2.70 -10.66 -32.19
CA LEU A 217 3.67 -9.59 -32.47
C LEU A 217 3.75 -9.28 -33.98
N ASP A 218 2.75 -9.73 -34.76
CA ASP A 218 2.65 -9.60 -36.21
C ASP A 218 3.83 -10.24 -36.97
N GLY A 219 4.42 -11.29 -36.40
CA GLY A 219 5.49 -12.06 -37.03
C GLY A 219 4.97 -13.23 -37.87
N VAL A 220 5.79 -13.69 -38.81
CA VAL A 220 5.51 -14.85 -39.67
C VAL A 220 6.46 -15.98 -39.31
N ILE A 221 5.95 -17.21 -39.22
CA ILE A 221 6.75 -18.41 -38.97
C ILE A 221 7.10 -19.04 -40.31
N GLN A 222 8.39 -19.17 -40.60
CA GLN A 222 8.89 -19.88 -41.78
C GLN A 222 9.66 -21.13 -41.35
N ALA A 223 9.42 -22.24 -42.05
CA ALA A 223 10.19 -23.47 -41.86
C ALA A 223 11.38 -23.44 -42.82
N GLN A 224 12.59 -23.48 -42.27
CA GLN A 224 13.82 -23.66 -43.04
C GLN A 224 14.33 -25.09 -42.77
N TRP A 225 14.54 -25.83 -43.85
CA TRP A 225 15.20 -27.13 -43.80
C TRP A 225 16.69 -26.90 -44.08
N ASN A 226 17.56 -27.64 -43.41
CA ASN A 226 18.98 -27.61 -43.76
C ASN A 226 19.11 -28.24 -45.15
N GLU A 227 19.60 -27.46 -46.11
CA GLU A 227 20.10 -28.00 -47.37
C GLU A 227 21.44 -28.67 -47.03
N GLU A 228 21.54 -29.98 -47.28
CA GLU A 228 22.78 -30.77 -47.10
C GLU A 228 23.94 -30.26 -47.96
#